data_AF-A0A959RVA3-F1
#
_entry.id   AF-A0A959RVA3-F1
#
_cell.length_a   1.000
_cell.length_b   1.000
_cell.length_c   1.000
_cell.angle_alpha   90.00
_cell.angle_beta   90.00
_cell.angle_gamma   90.00
#
_symmetry.space_group_name_H-M   'P 1'
#
loop_
_entity.id
_entity.type
_entity.pdbx_description
1 polymer ?
#
loop_
_entity_poly.entity_id
_entity_poly.type
_entity_poly.pdbx_seq_one_letter_code
_entity_poly.pdbx_strand_id
1 'polypeptide(L)'
;MEITTEIAVILGALIGGSISILTTWIQQKNQVNRDLTRIAYEMAVKEYETLIANSPGKTVAPLEAFVTYYIEYLKMVKSKKFKLEDISKLREFRTELNKIYQNN
;
A
#
# COMPACT_ATOMS: atom_id res chain seq x y z
N MET A 1 20.76 -7.24 -46.90
CA MET A 1 20.37 -8.43 -46.10
C MET A 1 18.86 -8.37 -45.98
N GLU A 2 18.14 -9.13 -46.81
CA GLU A 2 16.67 -9.16 -46.76
C GLU A 2 16.26 -9.93 -45.51
N ILE A 3 15.50 -9.28 -44.63
CA ILE A 3 14.94 -9.93 -43.45
C ILE A 3 13.89 -10.90 -43.97
N THR A 4 14.16 -12.20 -43.91
CA THR A 4 13.19 -13.23 -44.29
C THR A 4 11.98 -13.17 -43.36
N THR A 5 10.82 -13.56 -43.86
CA THR A 5 9.54 -13.51 -43.14
C THR A 5 9.62 -14.20 -41.76
N GLU A 6 10.42 -15.25 -41.63
CA GLU A 6 10.68 -15.94 -40.36
C GLU A 6 11.41 -15.05 -39.34
N ILE A 7 12.44 -14.30 -39.76
CA ILE A 7 13.15 -13.37 -38.88
C ILE A 7 12.22 -12.23 -38.45
N ALA A 8 11.35 -11.75 -39.36
CA ALA A 8 10.36 -10.73 -39.03
C ALA A 8 9.33 -11.23 -38.00
N VAL A 9 8.88 -12.48 -38.11
CA VAL A 9 7.96 -13.11 -37.15
C VAL A 9 8.63 -13.28 -35.77
N ILE A 10 9.88 -13.76 -35.73
CA ILE A 10 10.65 -13.92 -34.48
C ILE A 10 10.89 -12.55 -33.81
N LEU A 11 11.23 -11.52 -34.58
CA LEU A 11 11.40 -10.15 -34.07
C LEU A 11 10.07 -9.58 -33.54
N GLY A 12 8.97 -9.78 -34.26
CA GLY A 12 7.64 -9.38 -33.81
C GLY A 12 7.23 -10.06 -32.50
N ALA A 13 7.49 -11.36 -32.39
CA ALA A 13 7.21 -12.13 -31.17
C ALA A 13 8.08 -11.68 -29.99
N LEU A 14 9.36 -11.38 -30.21
CA LEU A 14 10.26 -10.86 -29.18
C LEU A 14 9.82 -9.48 -28.68
N ILE A 15 9.46 -8.57 -29.59
CA ILE A 15 8.97 -7.23 -29.23
C ILE A 15 7.64 -7.34 -28.47
N GLY A 16 6.69 -8.12 -28.98
CA GLY A 16 5.39 -8.35 -28.33
C GLY A 16 5.54 -8.97 -26.93
N GLY A 17 6.38 -9.99 -26.79
CA GLY A 17 6.67 -10.63 -25.51
C GLY A 17 7.33 -9.68 -24.50
N SER A 18 8.28 -8.85 -24.96
CA SER A 18 8.96 -7.85 -24.12
C SER A 18 7.98 -6.81 -23.57
N ILE A 19 7.12 -6.27 -24.42
CA ILE A 19 6.09 -5.28 -24.04
C ILE A 19 5.08 -5.93 -23.08
N SER A 20 4.69 -7.18 -23.32
CA SER A 20 3.78 -7.93 -22.44
C SER A 20 4.36 -8.12 -21.04
N ILE A 21 5.63 -8.47 -20.92
CA ILE A 21 6.30 -8.61 -19.61
C ILE A 21 6.32 -7.26 -18.88
N LEU A 22 6.67 -6.20 -19.61
CA LEU A 22 6.81 -4.86 -19.05
C LEU A 22 5.46 -4.30 -18.56
N THR A 23 4.41 -4.45 -19.36
CA THR A 23 3.04 -4.05 -18.99
C THR A 23 2.50 -4.88 -17.81
N THR A 24 2.75 -6.19 -17.80
CA THR A 24 2.38 -7.08 -16.68
C THR A 24 3.05 -6.63 -15.39
N TRP A 25 4.34 -6.29 -15.43
CA TRP A 25 5.08 -5.82 -14.26
C TRP A 25 4.51 -4.51 -13.69
N ILE A 26 4.15 -3.57 -14.55
CA ILE A 26 3.49 -2.31 -14.14
C ILE A 26 2.13 -2.58 -13.52
N GLN A 27 1.31 -3.44 -14.14
CA GLN A 27 -0.02 -3.79 -13.64
C GLN A 27 0.06 -4.50 -12.28
N GLN A 28 0.98 -5.44 -12.11
CA GLN A 28 1.23 -6.11 -10.83
C GLN A 28 1.61 -5.11 -9.75
N LYS A 29 2.52 -4.18 -10.05
CA LYS A 29 2.92 -3.14 -9.08
C LYS A 29 1.73 -2.29 -8.63
N ASN A 30 0.87 -1.89 -9.56
CA ASN A 30 -0.33 -1.11 -9.24
C ASN A 30 -1.36 -1.93 -8.45
N GLN A 31 -1.59 -3.19 -8.83
CA GLN A 31 -2.48 -4.09 -8.07
C GLN A 31 -2.01 -4.25 -6.64
N VAL A 32 -0.72 -4.51 -6.42
CA VAL A 32 -0.14 -4.66 -5.08
C VAL A 32 -0.35 -3.39 -4.24
N ASN A 33 -0.16 -2.20 -4.82
CA ASN A 33 -0.40 -0.95 -4.09
C ASN A 33 -1.87 -0.78 -3.72
N ARG A 34 -2.79 -1.06 -4.65
CA ARG A 34 -4.24 -0.99 -4.39
C ARG A 34 -4.66 -1.97 -3.30
N ASP A 35 -4.14 -3.19 -3.34
CA ASP A 35 -4.48 -4.23 -2.38
C ASP A 35 -3.93 -3.88 -0.99
N LEU A 36 -2.73 -3.30 -0.90
CA LEU A 36 -2.20 -2.78 0.37
C LEU A 36 -3.08 -1.66 0.96
N THR A 37 -3.54 -0.72 0.13
CA THR A 37 -4.44 0.35 0.57
C THR A 37 -5.78 -0.22 1.04
N ARG A 38 -6.31 -1.22 0.35
CA ARG A 38 -7.54 -1.92 0.75
C ARG A 38 -7.38 -2.61 2.11
N ILE A 39 -6.28 -3.36 2.31
CA ILE A 39 -5.99 -4.03 3.58
C ILE A 39 -5.84 -2.99 4.70
N ALA A 40 -5.13 -1.88 4.47
CA ALA A 40 -5.00 -0.81 5.44
C ALA A 40 -6.37 -0.24 5.84
N TYR A 41 -7.25 -0.02 4.87
CA TYR A 41 -8.61 0.46 5.12
C TYR A 41 -9.43 -0.54 5.93
N GLU A 42 -9.43 -1.82 5.57
CA GLU A 42 -10.15 -2.87 6.29
C GLU A 42 -9.65 -3.02 7.75
N MET A 43 -8.34 -2.87 7.98
CA MET A 43 -7.77 -2.85 9.33
C MET A 43 -8.19 -1.61 10.12
N ALA A 44 -8.13 -0.43 9.48
CA ALA A 44 -8.52 0.84 10.08
C ALA A 44 -9.99 0.85 10.52
N VAL A 45 -10.89 0.39 9.65
CA VAL A 45 -12.32 0.32 9.95
C VAL A 45 -12.59 -0.59 11.14
N LYS A 46 -11.97 -1.77 11.20
CA LYS A 46 -12.14 -2.69 12.34
C LYS A 46 -11.70 -2.07 13.67
N GLU A 47 -10.55 -1.40 13.69
CA GLU A 47 -10.10 -0.70 14.90
C GLU A 47 -11.02 0.46 15.26
N TYR A 48 -11.43 1.25 14.28
CA TYR A 48 -12.30 2.41 14.45
C TYR A 48 -13.68 2.03 14.99
N GLU A 49 -14.33 1.04 14.39
CA GLU A 49 -15.62 0.49 14.84
C GLU A 49 -15.53 -0.05 16.26
N THR A 50 -14.45 -0.80 16.56
CA THR A 50 -14.19 -1.31 17.91
C THR A 50 -14.05 -0.16 18.92
N LEU A 51 -13.36 0.91 18.53
CA LEU A 51 -13.11 2.03 19.42
C LEU A 51 -14.38 2.84 19.69
N ILE A 52 -15.20 3.10 18.68
CA ILE A 52 -16.50 3.76 18.82
C ILE A 52 -17.43 2.94 19.70
N ALA A 53 -17.55 1.63 19.44
CA ALA A 53 -18.43 0.74 20.19
C ALA A 53 -18.11 0.73 21.70
N ASN A 54 -16.83 0.87 22.05
CA ASN A 54 -16.35 0.84 23.44
C ASN A 54 -16.15 2.22 24.07
N SER A 55 -16.39 3.32 23.34
CA SER A 55 -16.12 4.68 23.80
C SER A 55 -17.28 5.66 23.57
N PRO A 56 -18.50 5.36 24.06
CA PRO A 56 -19.64 6.26 23.91
C PRO A 56 -19.34 7.64 24.52
N GLY A 57 -19.57 8.69 23.74
CA GLY A 57 -19.39 10.09 24.17
C GLY A 57 -17.95 10.60 24.18
N LYS A 58 -16.96 9.82 23.70
CA LYS A 58 -15.58 10.30 23.54
C LYS A 58 -15.32 10.79 22.11
N THR A 59 -14.58 11.89 21.99
CA THR A 59 -14.03 12.33 20.71
C THR A 59 -12.98 11.32 20.24
N VAL A 60 -13.25 10.71 19.10
CA VAL A 60 -12.33 9.78 18.43
C VAL A 60 -11.68 10.51 17.25
N ALA A 61 -10.40 10.25 17.00
CA ALA A 61 -9.73 10.75 15.79
C ALA A 61 -10.48 10.30 14.53
N PRO A 62 -10.45 11.05 13.42
CA PRO A 62 -11.16 10.68 12.22
C PRO A 62 -10.58 9.42 11.58
N LEU A 63 -11.39 8.68 10.80
CA LEU A 63 -11.02 7.39 10.20
C LEU A 63 -9.74 7.49 9.35
N GLU A 64 -9.54 8.63 8.68
CA GLU A 64 -8.37 8.94 7.86
C GLU A 64 -7.06 8.82 8.65
N ALA A 65 -7.07 9.15 9.95
CA ALA A 65 -5.90 8.99 10.81
C ALA A 65 -5.52 7.51 10.97
N PHE A 66 -6.51 6.64 11.17
CA PHE A 66 -6.31 5.19 11.27
C PHE A 66 -5.85 4.59 9.95
N VAL A 67 -6.48 4.99 8.84
CA VAL A 67 -6.09 4.54 7.49
C VAL A 67 -4.64 4.93 7.19
N THR A 68 -4.26 6.17 7.49
CA THR A 68 -2.90 6.67 7.27
C THR A 68 -1.87 5.91 8.11
N TYR A 69 -2.19 5.65 9.38
CA TYR A 69 -1.38 4.81 10.26
C TYR A 69 -1.14 3.42 9.67
N TYR A 70 -2.20 2.73 9.22
CA TYR A 70 -2.07 1.37 8.70
C TYR A 70 -1.41 1.30 7.32
N ILE A 71 -1.55 2.33 6.48
CA ILE A 71 -0.77 2.43 5.24
C ILE A 71 0.72 2.48 5.56
N GLU A 72 1.14 3.31 6.52
CA GLU A 72 2.54 3.44 6.89
C GLU A 72 3.08 2.17 7.56
N TYR A 73 2.29 1.55 8.43
CA TYR A 73 2.58 0.25 9.01
C TYR A 73 2.82 -0.82 7.94
N LEU A 74 1.91 -0.97 6.98
CA LEU A 74 2.04 -1.99 5.95
C LEU A 74 3.22 -1.73 5.00
N LYS A 75 3.54 -0.46 4.70
CA LYS A 75 4.75 -0.11 3.95
C LYS A 75 6.02 -0.54 4.69
N MET A 76 6.06 -0.30 6.00
CA MET A 76 7.20 -0.62 6.85
C MET A 76 7.37 -2.13 7.00
N VAL A 77 6.28 -2.87 7.23
CA VAL A 77 6.26 -4.35 7.34
C VAL A 77 6.59 -5.02 6.02
N LYS A 78 6.10 -4.50 4.89
CA LYS A 78 6.44 -5.00 3.56
C LYS A 78 7.93 -4.84 3.24
N SER A 79 8.62 -3.89 3.88
CA SER A 79 10.05 -3.75 3.69
C SER A 79 10.76 -4.99 4.24
N LYS A 80 11.70 -5.56 3.46
CA LYS A 80 12.54 -6.70 3.89
C LYS A 80 13.46 -6.36 5.10
N LYS A 81 13.31 -5.17 5.68
CA LYS A 81 14.15 -4.60 6.73
C LYS A 81 13.37 -4.30 8.01
N PHE A 82 12.11 -4.72 8.12
CA PHE A 82 11.32 -4.49 9.33
C PHE A 82 12.03 -5.08 10.55
N LYS A 83 12.38 -4.21 11.50
CA LYS A 83 12.96 -4.58 12.79
C LYS A 83 12.02 -4.17 13.92
N LEU A 84 12.16 -4.80 15.08
CA LEU A 84 11.42 -4.41 16.29
C LEU A 84 11.67 -2.95 16.67
N GLU A 85 12.86 -2.43 16.38
CA GLU A 85 13.22 -1.02 16.56
C GLU A 85 12.36 -0.05 15.73
N ASP A 86 11.77 -0.50 14.62
CA ASP A 86 10.92 0.35 13.79
C ASP A 86 9.51 0.52 14.39
N ILE A 87 9.14 -0.31 15.37
CA ILE A 87 7.86 -0.19 16.10
C ILE A 87 7.83 1.12 16.90
N SER A 88 8.95 1.59 17.46
CA SER A 88 8.98 2.87 18.18
C SER A 88 8.66 4.04 17.25
N LYS A 89 9.27 4.06 16.06
CA LYS A 89 8.97 5.06 15.01
C LYS A 89 7.50 5.06 14.63
N LEU A 90 6.90 3.88 14.53
CA LEU A 90 5.47 3.74 14.21
C LEU A 90 4.57 4.28 15.33
N ARG A 91 4.96 4.13 16.60
CA ARG A 91 4.25 4.70 17.76
C ARG A 91 4.38 6.22 17.80
N GLU A 92 5.56 6.75 17.52
CA GLU A 92 5.80 8.19 17.39
C GLU A 92 4.93 8.77 16.29
N PHE A 93 4.93 8.16 15.10
CA PHE A 93 4.08 8.55 13.98
C PHE A 93 2.58 8.57 14.33
N ARG A 94 2.09 7.54 15.02
CA ARG A 94 0.69 7.49 15.50
C ARG A 94 0.38 8.65 16.47
N THR A 95 1.34 8.99 17.33
CA THR A 95 1.20 10.09 18.29
C THR A 95 1.13 11.43 17.57
N GLU A 96 1.98 11.64 16.56
CA GLU A 96 1.97 12.85 15.73
C GLU A 96 0.66 12.99 14.94
N LEU A 97 0.19 11.91 14.30
CA LEU A 97 -1.10 11.89 13.61
C LEU A 97 -2.23 12.30 14.56
N ASN A 98 -2.30 11.71 15.74
CA ASN A 98 -3.33 12.06 16.72
C ASN A 98 -3.26 13.53 17.15
N LYS A 99 -2.06 14.11 17.31
CA LYS A 99 -1.91 15.55 17.63
C LYS A 99 -2.49 16.44 16.53
N ILE A 100 -2.27 16.09 15.26
CA ILE A 100 -2.81 16.85 14.11
C ILE A 100 -4.34 16.88 14.15
N TYR A 101 -4.97 15.76 14.52
CA TYR A 101 -6.43 15.63 14.53
C TYR A 101 -7.09 16.02 15.86
N GLN A 102 -6.34 16.16 16.96
CA GLN A 102 -6.84 16.68 18.23
C GLN A 102 -6.81 18.21 18.30
N ASN A 103 -5.97 18.85 17.49
CA ASN A 103 -5.82 20.31 17.43
C ASN A 103 -6.66 20.99 16.33
N ASN A 104 -7.42 20.22 15.56
CA ASN A 104 -8.40 20.69 14.57
C ASN A 104 -9.81 20.37 15.06
#